data_AF-A0A542ZAX7-F1
#
_entry.id   AF-A0A542ZAX7-F1
#
_cell.length_a   1.000
_cell.length_b   1.000
_cell.length_c   1.000
_cell.angle_alpha   90.00
_cell.angle_beta   90.00
_cell.angle_gamma   90.00
#
_symmetry.space_group_name_H-M   'P 1'
#
loop_
_entity.id
_entity.type
_entity.pdbx_description
1 polymer ?
#
loop_
_entity_poly.entity_id
_entity_poly.type
_entity_poly.pdbx_seq_one_letter_code
_entity_poly.pdbx_strand_id
1 'polypeptide(L)'
;MTIEIDLFDFVPEIAAERHEARNRPLRAAVECLRDSIPEALELVLYLENRSGRDSRAPRSSGNWAYAVGDAGLRHESWEHWARPTDGGKSGWNRTPKNLTTWAQLRDVLGDDPRRNDLTEWADSLPEPKWKDLYRPHELWPHPETWHPSYIEGDRSRPGWAQRITAWRTCQVMLSDAMEALT
;
A
#
# COMPACT_ATOMS: atom_id res chain seq x y z
N MET A 1 -45.04 -8.92 -34.87
CA MET A 1 -43.71 -8.29 -34.88
C MET A 1 -43.11 -8.59 -33.52
N THR A 2 -42.30 -9.65 -33.46
CA THR A 2 -41.74 -10.18 -32.21
C THR A 2 -40.42 -9.47 -31.98
N ILE A 3 -40.30 -8.72 -30.88
CA ILE A 3 -39.03 -8.17 -30.45
C ILE A 3 -38.32 -9.31 -29.73
N GLU A 4 -37.41 -9.98 -30.43
CA GLU A 4 -36.38 -10.80 -29.78
C GLU A 4 -35.49 -9.84 -29.00
N ILE A 5 -35.61 -9.88 -27.68
CA ILE A 5 -34.63 -9.27 -26.79
C ILE A 5 -33.48 -10.26 -26.72
N ASP A 6 -32.38 -9.94 -27.39
CA ASP A 6 -31.14 -10.69 -27.28
C ASP A 6 -30.61 -10.55 -25.85
N LEU A 7 -30.61 -11.68 -25.13
CA LEU A 7 -30.14 -11.79 -23.74
C LEU A 7 -28.59 -11.87 -23.66
N PHE A 8 -27.88 -11.69 -24.79
CA PHE A 8 -26.44 -11.83 -24.90
C PHE A 8 -25.71 -10.58 -25.41
N ASP A 9 -26.25 -9.38 -25.23
CA ASP A 9 -25.46 -8.15 -25.26
C ASP A 9 -24.56 -8.06 -24.01
N PHE A 10 -23.59 -8.97 -23.91
CA PHE A 10 -22.41 -8.79 -23.09
C PHE A 10 -21.61 -7.65 -23.71
N VAL A 11 -21.97 -6.42 -23.37
CA VAL A 11 -21.23 -5.23 -23.80
C VAL A 11 -19.90 -5.25 -23.05
N PRO A 12 -18.76 -5.49 -23.73
CA PRO A 12 -17.47 -5.61 -23.05
C PRO A 12 -17.11 -4.35 -22.24
N GLU A 13 -17.63 -3.19 -22.65
CA GLU A 13 -17.48 -1.92 -21.96
C GLU A 13 -18.17 -1.94 -20.57
N ILE A 14 -19.38 -2.48 -20.46
CA ILE A 14 -20.08 -2.65 -19.17
C ILE A 14 -19.33 -3.63 -18.26
N ALA A 15 -18.74 -4.68 -18.83
CA ALA A 15 -17.94 -5.64 -18.07
C ALA A 15 -16.63 -5.01 -17.55
N ALA A 16 -15.95 -4.20 -18.37
CA ALA A 16 -14.77 -3.45 -17.99
C ALA A 16 -15.07 -2.40 -16.90
N GLU A 17 -16.14 -1.61 -17.05
CA GLU A 17 -16.57 -0.64 -16.04
C GLU A 17 -16.89 -1.31 -14.70
N ARG A 18 -17.54 -2.49 -14.72
CA ARG A 18 -17.84 -3.26 -13.51
C ARG A 18 -16.57 -3.83 -12.87
N HIS A 19 -15.60 -4.26 -13.67
CA HIS A 19 -14.30 -4.73 -13.19
C HIS A 19 -13.52 -3.59 -12.51
N GLU A 20 -13.43 -2.44 -13.16
CA GLU A 20 -12.75 -1.25 -12.65
C GLU A 20 -13.42 -0.75 -11.35
N ALA A 21 -14.75 -0.65 -11.33
CA ALA A 21 -15.50 -0.22 -10.15
C ALA A 21 -15.28 -1.15 -8.94
N ARG A 22 -15.18 -2.46 -9.18
CA ARG A 22 -14.90 -3.46 -8.14
C ARG A 22 -13.46 -3.36 -7.62
N ASN A 23 -12.50 -3.08 -8.50
CA ASN A 23 -11.08 -3.08 -8.15
C ASN A 23 -10.58 -1.72 -7.62
N ARG A 24 -11.30 -0.63 -7.87
CA ARG A 24 -10.89 0.72 -7.45
C ARG A 24 -10.49 0.83 -5.97
N PRO A 25 -11.23 0.26 -4.98
CA PRO A 25 -10.82 0.32 -3.58
C PRO A 25 -9.54 -0.48 -3.27
N LEU A 26 -9.32 -1.58 -4.00
CA LEU A 26 -8.13 -2.42 -3.86
C LEU A 26 -6.91 -1.73 -4.48
N ARG A 27 -7.06 -1.17 -5.69
CA ARG A 27 -6.04 -0.33 -6.35
C ARG A 27 -5.61 0.84 -5.45
N ALA A 28 -6.56 1.53 -4.83
CA ALA A 28 -6.28 2.61 -3.87
C ALA A 28 -5.47 2.14 -2.66
N ALA A 29 -5.71 0.93 -2.16
CA ALA A 29 -4.92 0.36 -1.07
C ALA A 29 -3.47 0.06 -1.48
N VAL A 30 -3.27 -0.48 -2.69
CA VAL A 30 -1.93 -0.76 -3.25
C VAL A 30 -1.18 0.56 -3.48
N GLU A 31 -1.85 1.58 -4.00
CA GLU A 31 -1.31 2.94 -4.16
C GLU A 31 -0.91 3.54 -2.81
N CYS A 32 -1.76 3.38 -1.79
CA CYS A 32 -1.46 3.84 -0.43
C CYS A 32 -0.22 3.14 0.16
N LEU A 33 -0.06 1.82 -0.05
CA LEU A 33 1.16 1.09 0.34
C LEU A 33 2.39 1.65 -0.36
N ARG A 34 2.33 1.83 -1.68
CA ARG A 34 3.44 2.29 -2.51
C ARG A 34 3.89 3.69 -2.12
N ASP A 35 2.94 4.59 -1.91
CA ASP A 35 3.26 6.01 -1.80
C ASP A 35 3.41 6.43 -0.34
N SER A 36 2.59 5.94 0.59
CA SER A 36 2.46 6.61 1.89
C SER A 36 2.97 5.81 3.08
N ILE A 37 3.03 4.49 3.00
CA ILE A 37 3.31 3.64 4.17
C ILE A 37 4.82 3.38 4.29
N PRO A 38 5.48 3.85 5.38
CA PRO A 38 6.91 3.64 5.57
C PRO A 38 7.29 2.18 5.84
N GLU A 39 6.37 1.39 6.41
CA GLU A 39 6.54 -0.04 6.67
C GLU A 39 6.03 -0.93 5.52
N ALA A 40 5.75 -0.37 4.34
CA ALA A 40 5.12 -1.11 3.23
C ALA A 40 5.86 -2.41 2.86
N LEU A 41 7.19 -2.39 2.83
CA LEU A 41 8.01 -3.57 2.55
C LEU A 41 7.75 -4.69 3.57
N GLU A 42 7.73 -4.37 4.87
CA GLU A 42 7.39 -5.32 5.93
C GLU A 42 5.97 -5.89 5.75
N LEU A 43 5.00 -5.05 5.37
CA LEU A 43 3.62 -5.50 5.13
C LEU A 43 3.49 -6.44 3.94
N VAL A 44 4.22 -6.18 2.85
CA VAL A 44 4.24 -7.04 1.64
C VAL A 44 4.91 -8.39 1.93
N LEU A 45 5.94 -8.41 2.78
CA LEU A 45 6.59 -9.65 3.20
C LEU A 45 5.66 -10.53 4.03
N TYR A 46 5.09 -9.95 5.10
CA TYR A 46 4.39 -10.71 6.16
C TYR A 46 2.87 -10.68 6.07
N LEU A 47 2.29 -10.36 4.91
CA LEU A 47 0.84 -10.37 4.64
C LEU A 47 0.08 -11.36 5.53
N GLU A 48 -1.00 -10.91 6.19
CA GLU A 48 -1.88 -11.70 7.08
C GLU A 48 -1.21 -12.33 8.33
N ASN A 49 0.09 -12.57 8.29
CA ASN A 49 0.89 -13.22 9.33
C ASN A 49 1.49 -12.21 10.33
N ARG A 50 0.99 -10.97 10.36
CA ARG A 50 1.42 -9.98 11.35
C ARG A 50 0.83 -10.28 12.73
N SER A 51 1.63 -10.79 13.64
CA SER A 51 1.28 -10.84 15.06
C SER A 51 1.59 -9.50 15.74
N GLY A 52 0.58 -8.80 16.26
CA GLY A 52 0.75 -8.04 17.52
C GLY A 52 1.03 -6.54 17.47
N ARG A 53 0.64 -5.80 16.42
CA ARG A 53 0.59 -4.32 16.49
C ARG A 53 -0.61 -3.78 15.72
N ASP A 54 -1.79 -3.92 16.31
CA ASP A 54 -2.97 -3.15 15.91
C ASP A 54 -2.86 -1.76 16.53
N SER A 55 -2.24 -0.82 15.79
CA SER A 55 -2.10 0.53 16.34
C SER A 55 -3.44 1.26 16.35
N ARG A 56 -4.35 0.95 15.39
CA ARG A 56 -5.56 1.70 14.97
C ARG A 56 -5.42 3.23 14.86
N ALA A 57 -4.25 3.75 15.21
CA ALA A 57 -3.92 5.15 15.26
C ALA A 57 -3.79 5.61 13.82
N PRO A 58 -4.61 6.58 13.40
CA PRO A 58 -4.49 7.12 12.07
C PRO A 58 -3.10 7.75 11.90
N ARG A 59 -2.59 7.67 10.68
CA ARG A 59 -1.37 8.30 10.20
C ARG A 59 -1.67 8.96 8.85
N SER A 60 -0.77 9.84 8.42
CA SER A 60 -0.87 10.47 7.11
C SER A 60 0.51 10.71 6.51
N SER A 61 0.62 10.48 5.21
CA SER A 61 1.83 10.76 4.42
C SER A 61 1.44 10.89 2.96
N GLY A 62 2.08 11.79 2.22
CA GLY A 62 1.70 12.09 0.83
C GLY A 62 0.20 12.37 0.69
N ASN A 63 -0.44 11.70 -0.27
CA ASN A 63 -1.87 11.89 -0.58
C ASN A 63 -2.83 11.03 0.27
N TRP A 64 -2.33 10.29 1.26
CA TRP A 64 -3.12 9.28 1.97
C TRP A 64 -3.13 9.48 3.47
N ALA A 65 -4.31 9.26 4.06
CA ALA A 65 -4.47 8.91 5.46
C ALA A 65 -4.67 7.39 5.57
N TYR A 66 -4.02 6.76 6.54
CA TYR A 66 -4.03 5.31 6.69
C TYR A 66 -3.96 4.85 8.15
N ALA A 67 -4.41 3.63 8.40
CA ALA A 67 -4.20 2.93 9.66
C ALA A 67 -3.99 1.44 9.38
N VAL A 68 -2.98 0.86 10.01
CA VAL A 68 -2.63 -0.56 9.83
C VAL A 68 -3.07 -1.33 11.07
N GLY A 69 -3.88 -2.36 10.89
CA GLY A 69 -4.37 -3.20 11.98
C GLY A 69 -4.49 -4.66 11.57
N ASP A 70 -4.96 -5.48 12.51
CA ASP A 70 -5.03 -6.94 12.32
C ASP A 70 -6.01 -7.33 11.20
N ALA A 71 -7.09 -6.57 11.02
CA ALA A 71 -8.08 -6.81 9.97
C ALA A 71 -7.62 -6.41 8.56
N GLY A 72 -6.57 -5.57 8.44
CA GLY A 72 -6.13 -5.05 7.16
C GLY A 72 -5.58 -3.63 7.19
N LEU A 73 -5.55 -3.03 6.00
CA LEU A 73 -5.17 -1.65 5.77
C LEU A 73 -6.42 -0.79 5.65
N ARG A 74 -6.57 0.18 6.56
CA ARG A 74 -7.53 1.26 6.38
C ARG A 74 -6.89 2.43 5.65
N HIS A 75 -7.61 3.00 4.70
CA HIS A 75 -7.11 4.10 3.88
C HIS A 75 -8.22 5.06 3.46
N GLU A 76 -7.84 6.30 3.19
CA GLU A 76 -8.69 7.35 2.62
C GLU A 76 -7.75 8.42 2.04
N SER A 77 -8.17 9.15 1.01
CA SER A 77 -7.38 10.31 0.55
C SER A 77 -7.24 11.31 1.69
N TRP A 78 -6.06 11.93 1.80
CA TRP A 78 -5.77 12.92 2.84
C TRP A 78 -6.81 14.04 2.85
N GLU A 79 -7.19 14.53 1.68
CA GLU A 79 -8.16 15.61 1.53
C GLU A 79 -9.53 15.24 2.13
N HIS A 80 -10.06 14.05 1.83
CA HIS A 80 -11.33 13.60 2.40
C HIS A 80 -11.21 13.31 3.89
N TRP A 81 -10.06 12.81 4.33
CA TRP A 81 -9.81 12.52 5.73
C TRP A 81 -9.76 13.78 6.60
N ALA A 82 -9.11 14.83 6.11
CA ALA A 82 -8.95 16.12 6.79
C ALA A 82 -10.25 16.92 6.87
N ARG A 83 -11.21 16.71 5.96
CA ARG A 83 -12.51 17.39 5.97
C ARG A 83 -13.31 17.04 7.24
N PRO A 84 -13.94 18.03 7.90
CA PRO A 84 -14.86 17.79 9.01
C PRO A 84 -16.04 16.93 8.57
N THR A 85 -16.47 15.99 9.40
CA THR A 85 -17.72 15.25 9.20
C THR A 85 -18.88 15.95 9.93
N ASP A 86 -20.10 15.57 9.59
CA ASP A 86 -21.27 15.90 10.42
C ASP A 86 -21.01 15.37 11.84
N GLY A 87 -21.02 16.28 12.83
CA GLY A 87 -20.57 16.00 14.20
C GLY A 87 -19.17 16.51 14.56
N GLY A 88 -18.52 17.28 13.67
CA GLY A 88 -17.34 18.11 13.99
C GLY A 88 -16.01 17.36 14.17
N LYS A 89 -15.99 16.05 13.96
CA LYS A 89 -14.75 15.26 14.01
C LYS A 89 -13.98 15.43 12.69
N SER A 90 -12.71 15.80 12.77
CA SER A 90 -11.78 15.86 11.64
C SER A 90 -10.62 14.88 11.85
N GLY A 91 -10.04 14.43 10.73
CA GLY A 91 -8.80 13.67 10.63
C GLY A 91 -8.45 12.81 11.84
N TRP A 92 -7.55 13.31 12.69
CA TRP A 92 -6.94 12.58 13.83
C TRP A 92 -7.94 12.04 14.85
N ASN A 93 -9.18 12.53 14.85
CA ASN A 93 -10.26 12.05 15.72
C ASN A 93 -11.08 10.90 15.11
N ARG A 94 -10.71 10.41 13.92
CA ARG A 94 -11.38 9.30 13.24
C ARG A 94 -10.41 8.40 12.47
N THR A 95 -10.74 7.12 12.43
CA THR A 95 -10.04 6.14 11.59
C THR A 95 -10.42 6.36 10.10
N PRO A 96 -9.51 6.15 9.14
CA PRO A 96 -9.84 6.14 7.71
C PRO A 96 -10.96 5.14 7.38
N LYS A 97 -11.84 5.53 6.46
CA LYS A 97 -13.12 4.82 6.25
C LYS A 97 -12.96 3.48 5.53
N ASN A 98 -12.19 3.46 4.44
CA ASN A 98 -12.09 2.27 3.60
C ASN A 98 -11.21 1.24 4.28
N LEU A 99 -11.60 -0.03 4.24
CA LEU A 99 -10.83 -1.16 4.74
C LEU A 99 -10.57 -2.13 3.59
N THR A 100 -9.30 -2.40 3.33
CA THR A 100 -8.87 -3.50 2.48
C THR A 100 -8.23 -4.55 3.38
N THR A 101 -8.73 -5.78 3.33
CA THR A 101 -8.27 -6.88 4.17
C THR A 101 -6.92 -7.42 3.69
N TRP A 102 -6.19 -8.08 4.59
CA TRP A 102 -4.95 -8.75 4.22
C TRP A 102 -5.16 -9.88 3.19
N ALA A 103 -6.29 -10.59 3.26
CA ALA A 103 -6.65 -11.61 2.27
C ALA A 103 -6.78 -11.00 0.87
N GLN A 104 -7.48 -9.87 0.73
CA GLN A 104 -7.59 -9.16 -0.56
C GLN A 104 -6.24 -8.68 -1.10
N LEU A 105 -5.36 -8.20 -0.23
CA LEU A 105 -4.00 -7.80 -0.65
C LEU A 105 -3.15 -9.01 -1.04
N ARG A 106 -3.31 -10.14 -0.35
CA ARG A 106 -2.64 -11.40 -0.68
C ARG A 106 -3.08 -11.96 -2.02
N ASP A 107 -4.35 -11.85 -2.37
CA ASP A 107 -4.85 -12.31 -3.68
C ASP A 107 -4.20 -11.55 -4.86
N VAL A 108 -3.66 -10.35 -4.61
CA VAL A 108 -2.99 -9.52 -5.62
C VAL A 108 -1.46 -9.63 -5.54
N LEU A 109 -0.90 -9.63 -4.34
CA LEU A 109 0.55 -9.52 -4.10
C LEU A 109 1.21 -10.83 -3.69
N GLY A 110 0.41 -11.85 -3.33
CA GLY A 110 0.88 -13.05 -2.64
C GLY A 110 1.77 -13.93 -3.50
N ASP A 111 1.41 -14.08 -4.78
CA ASP A 111 2.06 -14.98 -5.74
C ASP A 111 3.14 -14.29 -6.59
N ASP A 112 3.45 -13.02 -6.31
CA ASP A 112 4.49 -12.31 -7.04
C ASP A 112 5.87 -12.96 -6.78
N PRO A 113 6.57 -13.47 -7.81
CA PRO A 113 7.82 -14.21 -7.62
C PRO A 113 8.93 -13.37 -6.96
N ARG A 114 8.91 -12.05 -7.13
CA ARG A 114 9.90 -11.14 -6.52
C ARG A 114 9.79 -11.10 -5.00
N ARG A 115 8.64 -11.51 -4.45
CA ARG A 115 8.43 -11.59 -3.00
C ARG A 115 9.36 -12.62 -2.35
N ASN A 116 9.76 -13.67 -3.06
CA ASN A 116 10.72 -14.66 -2.56
C ASN A 116 12.10 -14.01 -2.36
N ASP A 117 12.61 -13.30 -3.36
CA ASP A 117 13.89 -12.58 -3.28
C ASP A 117 13.88 -11.55 -2.13
N LEU A 118 12.77 -10.83 -1.96
CA LEU A 118 12.60 -9.89 -0.85
C LEU A 118 12.58 -10.60 0.51
N THR A 119 11.97 -11.78 0.59
CA THR A 119 11.89 -12.56 1.83
C THR A 119 13.26 -13.12 2.20
N GLU A 120 13.98 -13.70 1.24
CA GLU A 120 15.35 -14.19 1.45
C GLU A 120 16.29 -13.07 1.87
N TRP A 121 16.20 -11.90 1.23
CA TRP A 121 16.95 -10.71 1.66
C TRP A 121 16.57 -10.30 3.09
N ALA A 122 15.28 -10.20 3.40
CA ALA A 122 14.81 -9.80 4.73
C ALA A 122 15.24 -10.77 5.84
N ASP A 123 15.26 -12.07 5.56
CA ASP A 123 15.69 -13.11 6.48
C ASP A 123 17.21 -13.12 6.69
N SER A 124 17.98 -12.56 5.74
CA SER A 124 19.43 -12.39 5.86
C SER A 124 19.86 -11.18 6.73
N LEU A 125 18.92 -10.29 7.08
CA LEU A 125 19.22 -9.05 7.79
C LEU A 125 19.58 -9.32 9.27
N PRO A 126 20.52 -8.57 9.84
CA PRO A 126 20.78 -8.62 11.28
C PRO A 126 19.63 -7.98 12.07
N GLU A 127 19.40 -8.47 13.29
CA GLU A 127 18.45 -7.84 14.20
C GLU A 127 19.03 -6.53 14.81
N PRO A 128 18.22 -5.47 14.99
CA PRO A 128 16.80 -5.38 14.67
C PRO A 128 16.52 -5.05 13.19
N LYS A 129 15.84 -5.95 12.46
CA LYS A 129 15.64 -5.82 11.00
C LYS A 129 14.73 -4.66 10.58
N TRP A 130 13.86 -4.19 11.48
CA TRP A 130 12.86 -3.15 11.17
C TRP A 130 13.49 -1.87 10.60
N LYS A 131 14.74 -1.55 10.95
CA LYS A 131 15.43 -0.35 10.47
C LYS A 131 15.75 -0.40 8.98
N ASP A 132 15.99 -1.60 8.45
CA ASP A 132 16.31 -1.81 7.05
C ASP A 132 15.05 -2.05 6.23
N LEU A 133 14.04 -2.68 6.85
CA LEU A 133 12.69 -2.81 6.30
C LEU A 133 11.91 -1.50 6.24
N TYR A 134 12.34 -0.43 6.93
CA TYR A 134 11.69 0.88 6.88
C TYR A 134 12.13 1.70 5.67
N ARG A 135 11.21 2.48 5.10
CA ARG A 135 11.42 3.25 3.86
C ARG A 135 12.61 4.22 3.96
N PRO A 136 13.57 4.15 3.02
CA PRO A 136 14.61 5.17 2.89
C PRO A 136 14.03 6.54 2.61
N HIS A 137 14.59 7.60 3.20
CA HIS A 137 14.11 8.98 3.05
C HIS A 137 14.07 9.45 1.59
N GLU A 138 15.00 8.95 0.75
CA GLU A 138 15.02 9.25 -0.69
C GLU A 138 13.83 8.68 -1.48
N LEU A 139 13.06 7.74 -0.92
CA LEU A 139 11.88 7.13 -1.54
C LEU A 139 10.55 7.56 -0.89
N TRP A 140 10.58 8.55 0.01
CA TRP A 140 9.34 9.15 0.52
C TRP A 140 8.59 9.91 -0.59
N PRO A 141 7.28 10.19 -0.46
CA PRO A 141 6.52 10.99 -1.44
C PRO A 141 7.14 12.35 -1.77
N HIS A 142 7.76 12.97 -0.77
CA HIS A 142 8.33 14.32 -0.85
C HIS A 142 9.76 14.29 -0.32
N PRO A 143 10.70 13.62 -1.02
CA PRO A 143 12.07 13.44 -0.53
C PRO A 143 12.78 14.79 -0.29
N GLU A 144 12.40 15.82 -1.05
CA GLU A 144 12.92 17.20 -0.94
C GLU A 144 12.58 17.89 0.38
N THR A 145 11.58 17.41 1.12
CA THR A 145 11.19 17.99 2.41
C THR A 145 12.03 17.48 3.58
N TRP A 146 12.80 16.41 3.36
CA TRP A 146 13.68 15.86 4.37
C TRP A 146 15.02 16.58 4.39
N HIS A 147 15.58 16.77 5.59
CA HIS A 147 16.92 17.32 5.72
C HIS A 147 17.95 16.38 5.04
N PRO A 148 18.92 16.89 4.24
CA PRO A 148 19.87 16.07 3.50
C PRO A 148 20.61 15.02 4.34
N SER A 149 20.90 15.34 5.61
CA SER A 149 21.57 14.41 6.54
C SER A 149 20.79 13.12 6.81
N TYR A 150 19.46 13.10 6.65
CA TYR A 150 18.68 11.85 6.76
C TYR A 150 18.92 10.93 5.55
N ILE A 151 19.01 11.51 4.35
CA ILE A 151 19.29 10.79 3.11
C ILE A 151 20.74 10.30 3.11
N GLU A 152 21.69 11.17 3.46
CA GLU A 152 23.10 10.80 3.60
C GLU A 152 23.29 9.74 4.69
N GLY A 153 22.57 9.90 5.81
CA GLY A 153 22.50 8.92 6.88
C GLY A 153 22.06 7.54 6.37
N ASP A 154 20.97 7.46 5.61
CA ASP A 154 20.51 6.21 4.99
C ASP A 154 21.57 5.58 4.06
N ARG A 155 22.20 6.40 3.20
CA ARG A 155 23.22 5.96 2.24
C ARG A 155 24.50 5.46 2.89
N SER A 156 24.83 5.97 4.07
CA SER A 156 26.03 5.58 4.82
C SER A 156 25.90 4.21 5.50
N ARG A 157 24.69 3.64 5.58
CA ARG A 157 24.45 2.38 6.28
C ARG A 157 25.05 1.19 5.51
N PRO A 158 25.67 0.22 6.20
CA PRO A 158 26.07 -1.04 5.58
C PRO A 158 24.87 -1.71 4.88
N GLY A 159 25.09 -2.28 3.69
CA GLY A 159 24.02 -2.93 2.93
C GLY A 159 23.08 -1.99 2.17
N TRP A 160 23.42 -0.69 2.06
CA TRP A 160 22.60 0.31 1.36
C TRP A 160 22.17 -0.13 -0.04
N ALA A 161 23.08 -0.66 -0.86
CA ALA A 161 22.80 -1.07 -2.23
C ALA A 161 21.71 -2.17 -2.30
N GLN A 162 21.75 -3.11 -1.36
CA GLN A 162 20.75 -4.18 -1.24
C GLN A 162 19.43 -3.61 -0.72
N ARG A 163 19.45 -2.76 0.31
CA ARG A 163 18.25 -2.11 0.86
C ARG A 163 17.51 -1.29 -0.18
N ILE A 164 18.21 -0.46 -0.94
CA ILE A 164 17.55 0.39 -1.95
C ILE A 164 17.01 -0.44 -3.11
N THR A 165 17.70 -1.53 -3.48
CA THR A 165 17.22 -2.49 -4.48
C THR A 165 15.94 -3.15 -4.00
N ALA A 166 15.90 -3.69 -2.77
CA ALA A 166 14.72 -4.33 -2.19
C ALA A 166 13.51 -3.38 -2.15
N TRP A 167 13.71 -2.13 -1.73
CA TRP A 167 12.64 -1.13 -1.71
C TRP A 167 12.13 -0.74 -3.10
N ARG A 168 13.03 -0.59 -4.09
CA ARG A 168 12.62 -0.34 -5.48
C ARG A 168 11.87 -1.52 -6.06
N THR A 169 12.32 -2.76 -5.82
CA THR A 169 11.59 -3.98 -6.20
C THR A 169 10.19 -3.98 -5.61
N CYS A 170 10.04 -3.65 -4.33
CA CYS A 170 8.73 -3.52 -3.70
C CYS A 170 7.85 -2.46 -4.36
N GLN A 171 8.39 -1.29 -4.73
CA GLN A 171 7.63 -0.25 -5.43
C GLN A 171 7.19 -0.69 -6.83
N VAL A 172 8.05 -1.42 -7.56
CA VAL A 172 7.70 -2.00 -8.86
C VAL A 172 6.59 -3.04 -8.70
N MET A 173 6.71 -3.98 -7.75
CA MET A 173 5.65 -4.96 -7.44
C MET A 173 4.30 -4.30 -7.19
N LEU A 174 4.28 -3.25 -6.36
CA LEU A 174 3.06 -2.51 -6.07
C LEU A 174 2.52 -1.76 -7.30
N SER A 175 3.40 -1.28 -8.19
CA SER A 175 2.97 -0.59 -9.41
C SER A 175 2.37 -1.56 -10.42
N ASP A 176 3.02 -2.71 -10.66
CA ASP A 176 2.51 -3.76 -11.54
C ASP A 176 1.15 -4.29 -11.03
N ALA A 177 1.02 -4.47 -9.71
CA ALA A 177 -0.23 -4.85 -9.07
C ALA A 177 -1.36 -3.82 -9.30
N MET A 178 -1.03 -2.52 -9.29
CA MET A 178 -2.01 -1.48 -9.62
C MET A 178 -2.43 -1.51 -11.08
N GLU A 179 -1.49 -1.76 -12.00
CA GLU A 179 -1.76 -1.87 -13.43
C GLU A 179 -2.66 -3.08 -13.72
N ALA A 180 -2.41 -4.23 -13.09
CA ALA A 180 -3.24 -5.43 -13.24
C ALA A 180 -4.68 -5.29 -12.69
N LEU A 181 -4.95 -4.26 -11.89
CA LEU A 181 -6.27 -3.96 -11.33
C LEU A 181 -7.10 -2.99 -12.19
N THR A 182 -6.56 -2.55 -13.34
CA THR A 182 -7.20 -1.63 -14.30
C THR A 182 -7.82 -2.42 -15.45
#